data_AF-A0A7C1ZZ69-F1
#
_entry.id   AF-A0A7C1ZZ69-F1
#
_cell.length_a   1.000
_cell.length_b   1.000
_cell.length_c   1.000
_cell.angle_alpha   90.00
_cell.angle_beta   90.00
_cell.angle_gamma   90.00
#
_symmetry.space_group_name_H-M   'P 1'
#
loop_
_entity.id
_entity.type
_entity.pdbx_description
1 polymer ?
#
loop_
_entity_poly.entity_id
_entity_poly.type
_entity_poly.pdbx_seq_one_letter_code
_entity_poly.pdbx_strand_id
1 'polypeptide(L)'
;KAYSSRVNCQLVVDKKGKPYLYFKENATNKAKGKSAWIISLREFKNDKEKWLAVYHLRSVVESVFSSIKKRWGSFLHSRKKWMQRKELALKVLIYNIKQVLMVRYAREKGVPLWIPVK
;
A
#
# COMPACT_ATOMS: atom_id res chain seq x y z
N LYS A 1 11.65 -11.40 -0.44
CA LYS A 1 10.64 -10.32 -0.66
C LYS A 1 9.34 -10.93 -1.17
N ALA A 2 8.22 -10.62 -0.48
CA ALA A 2 6.97 -11.37 -0.58
C ALA A 2 6.27 -11.28 -1.96
N TYR A 3 6.24 -10.10 -2.58
CA TYR A 3 5.49 -9.88 -3.82
C TYR A 3 6.30 -10.08 -5.11
N SER A 4 7.58 -10.43 -5.01
CA SER A 4 8.50 -10.62 -6.15
C SER A 4 8.15 -11.87 -6.95
N SER A 5 7.16 -11.75 -7.84
CA SER A 5 6.67 -12.84 -8.69
C SER A 5 6.41 -12.36 -10.11
N ARG A 6 6.71 -13.23 -11.07
CA ARG A 6 6.42 -13.05 -12.50
C ARG A 6 4.92 -12.89 -12.75
N VAL A 7 4.13 -13.71 -12.06
CA VAL A 7 2.66 -13.70 -12.15
C VAL A 7 2.12 -12.36 -11.66
N ASN A 8 2.64 -11.85 -10.54
CA ASN A 8 2.22 -10.56 -10.00
C ASN A 8 2.55 -9.40 -10.93
N CYS A 9 3.76 -9.40 -11.54
CA CYS A 9 4.13 -8.37 -12.51
C CYS A 9 3.15 -8.37 -13.69
N GLN A 10 2.86 -9.56 -14.24
CA GLN A 10 1.95 -9.68 -15.37
C GLN A 10 0.53 -9.25 -15.01
N LEU A 11 0.01 -9.71 -13.86
CA LEU A 11 -1.34 -9.38 -13.41
C LEU A 11 -1.59 -7.87 -13.30
N VAL A 12 -0.59 -7.11 -12.87
CA VAL A 12 -0.70 -5.64 -12.78
C VAL A 12 -0.74 -5.02 -14.18
N VAL A 13 0.11 -5.48 -15.09
CA VAL A 13 0.13 -5.01 -16.50
C VAL A 13 -1.16 -5.37 -17.22
N ASP A 14 -1.70 -6.57 -17.00
CA ASP A 14 -2.98 -7.02 -17.56
C ASP A 14 -4.14 -6.12 -17.10
N LYS A 15 -4.02 -5.51 -15.92
CA LYS A 15 -4.95 -4.49 -15.39
C LYS A 15 -4.59 -3.06 -15.80
N LYS A 16 -3.73 -2.88 -16.81
CA LYS A 16 -3.24 -1.59 -17.32
C LYS A 16 -2.47 -0.76 -16.29
N GLY A 17 -1.86 -1.40 -15.30
CA GLY A 17 -1.05 -0.75 -14.27
C GLY A 17 0.46 -0.97 -14.45
N LYS A 18 1.27 -0.25 -13.66
CA LYS A 18 2.72 -0.44 -13.58
C LYS A 18 3.09 -1.18 -12.27
N PRO A 19 3.76 -2.34 -12.34
CA PRO A 19 4.04 -3.17 -11.16
C PRO A 19 5.24 -2.65 -10.36
N TYR A 20 5.02 -1.74 -9.42
CA TYR A 20 6.05 -1.36 -8.44
C TYR A 20 6.19 -2.43 -7.35
N LEU A 21 7.07 -3.41 -7.60
CA LEU A 21 7.33 -4.54 -6.69
C LEU A 21 8.79 -4.57 -6.25
N TYR A 22 9.04 -5.00 -5.02
CA TYR A 22 10.42 -5.15 -4.54
C TYR A 22 10.97 -6.53 -4.91
N PHE A 23 11.90 -6.56 -5.88
CA PHE A 23 12.48 -7.79 -6.44
C PHE A 23 13.51 -8.44 -5.51
N LYS A 24 13.48 -9.78 -5.40
CA LYS A 24 14.52 -10.55 -4.69
C LYS A 24 15.91 -10.24 -5.26
N GLU A 25 16.95 -10.31 -4.44
CA GLU A 25 18.33 -10.02 -4.87
C GLU A 25 18.80 -10.98 -5.95
N ASN A 26 18.44 -12.25 -5.84
CA ASN A 26 18.68 -13.29 -6.85
C ASN A 26 17.67 -13.32 -8.00
N ALA A 27 16.96 -12.21 -8.27
CA ALA A 27 16.00 -12.13 -9.36
C ALA A 27 16.69 -12.24 -10.73
N THR A 28 16.38 -13.30 -11.47
CA THR A 28 16.94 -13.55 -12.81
C THR A 28 16.15 -12.86 -13.91
N ASN A 29 16.82 -12.48 -15.00
CA ASN A 29 16.20 -11.85 -16.18
C ASN A 29 15.38 -12.84 -17.05
N LYS A 30 15.03 -14.03 -16.54
CA LYS A 30 14.24 -15.03 -17.29
C LYS A 30 12.75 -14.71 -17.19
N ALA A 31 12.10 -14.35 -18.31
CA ALA A 31 10.67 -14.03 -18.36
C ALA A 31 9.76 -15.24 -18.05
N LYS A 32 10.11 -16.43 -18.54
CA LYS A 32 9.24 -17.63 -18.49
C LYS A 32 7.81 -17.35 -18.98
N GLY A 33 7.68 -16.73 -20.15
CA GLY A 33 6.38 -16.39 -20.75
C GLY A 33 5.67 -15.16 -20.15
N LYS A 34 6.30 -14.43 -19.22
CA LYS A 34 5.76 -13.21 -18.61
C LYS A 34 6.70 -12.03 -18.89
N SER A 35 6.48 -11.34 -20.01
CA SER A 35 7.33 -10.24 -20.46
C SER A 35 7.39 -9.08 -19.46
N ALA A 36 6.28 -8.82 -18.75
CA ALA A 36 6.18 -7.81 -17.69
C ALA A 36 7.28 -7.95 -16.64
N TRP A 37 7.72 -9.17 -16.33
CA TRP A 37 8.81 -9.40 -15.37
C TRP A 37 10.12 -8.76 -15.80
N ILE A 38 10.55 -8.99 -17.05
CA ILE A 38 11.84 -8.48 -17.55
C ILE A 38 11.81 -6.96 -17.62
N ILE A 39 10.70 -6.41 -18.16
CA ILE A 39 10.53 -4.96 -18.30
C ILE A 39 10.64 -4.30 -16.92
N SER A 40 9.86 -4.79 -15.95
CA SER A 40 9.83 -4.25 -14.60
C SER A 40 11.16 -4.43 -13.86
N LEU A 41 11.82 -5.57 -14.02
CA LEU A 41 13.13 -5.82 -13.40
C LEU A 41 14.23 -4.94 -13.99
N ARG A 42 14.19 -4.66 -15.31
CA ARG A 42 15.12 -3.72 -15.96
C ARG A 42 14.89 -2.31 -15.46
N GLU A 43 13.64 -1.84 -15.43
CA GLU A 43 13.32 -0.51 -14.90
C GLU A 43 13.71 -0.36 -13.42
N PHE A 44 13.46 -1.38 -12.59
CA PHE A 44 13.91 -1.41 -11.20
C PHE A 44 15.43 -1.30 -11.04
N LYS A 45 16.20 -1.92 -11.96
CA LYS A 45 17.67 -1.84 -11.94
C LYS A 45 18.19 -0.50 -12.45
N ASN A 46 17.53 0.08 -13.45
CA ASN A 46 17.92 1.35 -14.04
C ASN A 46 17.75 2.52 -13.06
N ASP A 47 16.62 2.57 -12.34
CA ASP A 47 16.33 3.63 -11.37
C ASP A 47 15.67 3.03 -10.11
N LYS A 48 16.52 2.43 -9.28
CA LYS A 48 16.10 1.73 -8.06
C LYS A 48 15.49 2.68 -7.04
N GLU A 49 16.06 3.87 -6.87
CA GLU A 49 15.64 4.82 -5.86
C GLU A 49 14.21 5.31 -6.12
N LYS A 50 13.94 5.78 -7.34
CA LYS A 50 12.60 6.22 -7.75
C LYS A 50 11.58 5.09 -7.66
N TRP A 51 11.99 3.88 -8.04
CA TRP A 51 11.13 2.71 -7.92
C TRP A 51 10.76 2.41 -6.45
N LEU A 52 11.73 2.51 -5.55
CA LEU A 52 11.51 2.28 -4.12
C LEU A 52 10.69 3.39 -3.46
N ALA A 53 10.83 4.64 -3.92
CA ALA A 53 9.98 5.74 -3.46
C ALA A 53 8.49 5.47 -3.73
N VAL A 54 8.16 4.93 -4.91
CA VAL A 54 6.77 4.53 -5.22
C VAL A 54 6.37 3.27 -4.44
N TYR A 55 7.25 2.27 -4.34
CA TYR A 55 6.99 1.06 -3.56
C TYR A 55 6.71 1.35 -2.07
N HIS A 56 7.33 2.40 -1.52
CA HIS A 56 7.12 2.83 -0.14
C HIS A 56 5.66 3.19 0.17
N LEU A 57 4.86 3.63 -0.80
CA LEU A 57 3.44 3.90 -0.59
C LEU A 57 2.67 2.68 -0.03
N ARG A 58 3.16 1.46 -0.27
CA ARG A 58 2.61 0.23 0.32
C ARG A 58 2.67 0.25 1.86
N SER A 59 3.79 0.65 2.46
CA SER A 59 3.94 0.66 3.93
C SER A 59 2.97 1.66 4.56
N VAL A 60 2.73 2.80 3.89
CA VAL A 60 1.75 3.80 4.31
C VAL A 60 0.34 3.20 4.34
N VAL A 61 -0.07 2.53 3.26
CA VAL A 61 -1.38 1.86 3.17
C VAL A 61 -1.53 0.78 4.25
N GLU A 62 -0.50 0.00 4.52
CA GLU A 62 -0.51 -1.03 5.57
C GLU A 62 -0.66 -0.42 6.97
N SER A 63 0.02 0.69 7.24
CA SER A 63 -0.12 1.45 8.48
C SER A 63 -1.55 2.00 8.64
N VAL A 64 -2.15 2.53 7.57
CA VAL A 64 -3.55 2.99 7.58
C VAL A 64 -4.48 1.83 7.93
N PHE A 65 -4.37 0.69 7.25
CA PHE A 65 -5.20 -0.48 7.55
C PHE A 65 -4.97 -1.01 8.97
N SER A 66 -3.73 -1.00 9.46
CA SER A 66 -3.41 -1.38 10.84
C SER A 66 -4.10 -0.46 11.84
N SER A 67 -4.04 0.86 11.62
CA SER A 67 -4.70 1.87 12.45
C SER A 67 -6.23 1.67 12.48
N ILE A 68 -6.84 1.43 11.32
CA ILE A 68 -8.28 1.16 11.21
C ILE A 68 -8.66 -0.10 12.00
N LYS A 69 -7.92 -1.20 11.79
CA LYS A 69 -8.21 -2.48 12.45
C LYS A 69 -8.02 -2.43 13.97
N LYS A 70 -6.99 -1.73 14.45
CA LYS A 70 -6.75 -1.55 15.89
C LYS A 70 -7.84 -0.71 16.56
N ARG A 71 -8.38 0.30 15.87
CA ARG A 71 -9.35 1.25 16.43
C ARG A 71 -10.80 0.77 16.34
N TRP A 72 -11.21 0.21 15.21
CA TRP A 72 -12.61 -0.18 14.92
C TRP A 72 -12.77 -1.68 14.64
N GLY A 73 -11.79 -2.49 15.07
CA GLY A 73 -11.78 -3.93 14.89
C GLY A 73 -11.42 -4.39 13.47
N SER A 74 -10.85 -5.60 13.40
CA SER A 74 -10.44 -6.25 12.15
C SER A 74 -11.58 -6.88 11.36
N PHE A 75 -12.72 -7.13 12.01
CA PHE A 75 -13.84 -7.84 11.40
C PHE A 75 -14.87 -6.89 10.77
N LEU A 76 -15.53 -7.39 9.74
CA LEU A 76 -16.73 -6.78 9.15
C LEU A 76 -17.94 -7.57 9.66
N HIS A 77 -18.91 -6.89 10.26
CA HIS A 77 -20.08 -7.55 10.87
C HIS A 77 -21.18 -7.84 9.85
N SER A 78 -21.18 -7.12 8.73
CA SER A 78 -22.16 -7.31 7.66
C SER A 78 -22.10 -8.73 7.06
N ARG A 79 -23.26 -9.37 6.89
CA ARG A 79 -23.35 -10.70 6.26
C ARG A 79 -23.27 -10.66 4.73
N LYS A 80 -23.91 -9.67 4.10
CA LYS A 80 -23.96 -9.56 2.63
C LYS A 80 -22.69 -8.89 2.10
N LYS A 81 -22.07 -9.44 1.04
CA LYS A 81 -20.81 -8.92 0.45
C LYS A 81 -20.87 -7.44 0.07
N TRP A 82 -22.00 -6.97 -0.48
CA TRP A 82 -22.15 -5.56 -0.85
C TRP A 82 -22.25 -4.64 0.38
N MET A 83 -22.84 -5.11 1.48
CA MET A 83 -22.85 -4.39 2.76
C MET A 83 -21.47 -4.37 3.41
N GLN A 84 -20.70 -5.46 3.33
CA GLN A 84 -19.31 -5.48 3.79
C GLN A 84 -18.45 -4.43 3.08
N ARG A 85 -18.65 -4.22 1.78
CA ARG A 85 -17.97 -3.14 1.03
C ARG A 85 -18.36 -1.76 1.55
N LYS A 86 -19.65 -1.53 1.85
CA LYS A 86 -20.13 -0.27 2.44
C LYS A 86 -19.59 -0.05 3.85
N GLU A 87 -19.58 -1.08 4.69
CA GLU A 87 -19.01 -1.04 6.05
C GLU A 87 -17.53 -0.69 6.02
N LEU A 88 -16.76 -1.32 5.11
CA LEU A 88 -15.35 -0.99 4.93
C LEU A 88 -15.15 0.46 4.45
N ALA A 89 -15.95 0.92 3.49
CA ALA A 89 -15.89 2.31 3.01
C ALA A 89 -16.19 3.32 4.12
N LEU A 90 -17.17 3.03 4.98
CA LEU A 90 -17.47 3.85 6.16
C LEU A 90 -16.31 3.88 7.16
N LYS A 91 -15.67 2.73 7.44
CA LYS A 91 -14.47 2.70 8.31
C LYS A 91 -13.34 3.58 7.75
N VAL A 92 -13.14 3.57 6.44
CA VAL A 92 -12.14 4.44 5.78
C VAL A 92 -12.53 5.92 5.86
N LEU A 93 -13.81 6.25 5.61
CA LEU A 93 -14.32 7.62 5.74
C LEU A 93 -14.12 8.17 7.15
N ILE A 94 -14.50 7.40 8.17
CA ILE A 94 -14.35 7.79 9.58
C ILE A 94 -12.87 7.96 9.94
N TYR A 95 -11.99 7.09 9.43
CA TYR A 95 -10.55 7.25 9.60
C TYR A 95 -10.05 8.59 9.05
N ASN A 96 -10.44 8.95 7.84
CA ASN A 96 -10.04 10.21 7.21
C ASN A 96 -10.55 11.43 8.01
N ILE A 97 -11.83 11.43 8.41
CA ILE A 97 -12.41 12.49 9.25
C ILE A 97 -11.63 12.63 10.56
N LYS A 98 -11.36 11.50 11.23
CA LYS A 98 -10.56 11.50 12.46
C LYS A 98 -9.17 12.11 12.25
N GLN A 99 -8.47 11.76 11.16
CA GLN A 99 -7.14 12.32 10.87
C GLN A 99 -7.21 13.84 10.71
N VAL A 100 -8.18 14.34 9.94
CA VAL A 100 -8.37 15.79 9.75
C VAL A 100 -8.65 16.50 11.08
N LEU A 101 -9.54 15.94 11.91
CA LEU A 101 -9.86 16.51 13.22
C LEU A 101 -8.65 16.51 14.16
N MET A 102 -7.87 15.42 14.19
CA MET A 102 -6.65 15.34 15.02
C MET A 102 -5.59 16.34 14.57
N VAL A 103 -5.38 16.50 13.26
CA VAL A 103 -4.43 17.49 12.72
C VAL A 103 -4.87 18.91 13.06
N ARG A 104 -6.16 19.21 12.91
CA ARG A 104 -6.72 20.51 13.27
C ARG A 104 -6.54 20.82 14.74
N TYR A 105 -6.93 19.88 15.61
CA TYR A 105 -6.78 20.02 17.06
C TYR A 105 -5.33 20.23 17.47
N ALA A 106 -4.39 19.46 16.92
CA ALA A 106 -2.98 19.60 17.21
C ALA A 106 -2.44 20.99 16.82
N ARG A 107 -2.85 21.52 15.66
CA ARG A 107 -2.48 22.88 15.23
C ARG A 107 -3.05 23.95 16.16
N GLU A 108 -4.33 23.83 16.53
CA GLU A 108 -5.00 24.78 17.44
C GLU A 108 -4.38 24.78 18.85
N LYS A 109 -3.87 23.64 19.31
CA LYS A 109 -3.24 23.48 20.64
C LYS A 109 -1.71 23.57 20.63
N GLY A 110 -1.09 23.81 19.47
CA GLY A 110 0.38 23.84 19.35
C GLY A 110 1.06 22.50 19.66
N VAL A 111 0.35 21.38 19.57
CA VAL A 111 0.90 20.04 19.81
C VAL A 111 1.64 19.57 18.55
N PRO A 112 2.90 19.10 18.65
CA PRO A 112 3.63 18.59 17.50
C PRO A 112 2.97 17.32 16.95
N LEU A 113 2.82 17.24 15.62
CA LEU A 113 2.21 16.08 14.94
C LEU A 113 3.12 14.85 14.90
N TRP A 114 4.44 15.08 15.00
CA TRP A 114 5.44 14.03 15.06
C TRP A 114 6.36 14.30 16.24
N ILE A 115 6.57 13.29 17.07
CA ILE A 115 7.58 13.29 18.11
C ILE A 115 8.62 12.27 17.66
N PRO A 116 9.88 12.67 17.41
CA PRO A 116 10.93 11.70 17.11
C PRO A 116 11.07 10.79 18.34
N VAL A 117 10.92 9.48 18.12
CA VAL A 117 11.20 8.48 19.15
C VAL A 117 12.72 8.48 19.32
N LYS A 118 13.18 8.80 20.54
CA LYS A 118 14.59 8.68 20.92
C LYS A 118 15.01 7.22 21.01
#